data_AF-A0A0S8BLW6-F1
#
_entry.id   AF-A0A0S8BLW6-F1
#
_cell.length_a   1.000
_cell.length_b   1.000
_cell.length_c   1.000
_cell.angle_alpha   90.00
_cell.angle_beta   90.00
_cell.angle_gamma   90.00
#
_symmetry.space_group_name_H-M   'P 1'
#
loop_
_entity.id
_entity.type
_entity.pdbx_description
1 polymer ?
#
loop_
_entity_poly.entity_id
_entity_poly.type
_entity_poly.pdbx_seq_one_letter_code
_entity_poly.pdbx_strand_id
1 'polypeptide(L)'
;MQLKSGEKLLERQLALDSVFNSGDLESLESQTVRSELGVALGDEAISVPVYYSRANYQNGEAQKLDSFGLKWRHSFGDIGSLVLQARYGKGAYLQSDETAKDAANTVASVSWTSGFEQSGVTGSVYVGDERYQQLELAESARRVYGFAVGGHWNVASDHTPYVSLRYQTSDQQPIAGLTDYDRYTRISAGWNWQVKSNWQVRAEANFTYDEPRWNLLSTDRTRFQFSTRYDLK
;
A
#
# COMPACT_ATOMS: atom_id res chain seq x y z
N MET A 1 3.03 -5.31 25.45
CA MET A 1 3.94 -6.33 24.87
C MET A 1 4.42 -5.84 23.48
N GLN A 2 5.67 -6.08 23.04
CA GLN A 2 6.09 -5.65 21.68
C GLN A 2 5.51 -6.61 20.63
N LEU A 3 4.74 -6.10 19.66
CA LEU A 3 4.30 -6.86 18.49
C LEU A 3 5.50 -7.53 17.82
N LYS A 4 5.39 -8.82 17.51
CA LYS A 4 6.45 -9.57 16.83
C LYS A 4 6.67 -9.00 15.42
N SER A 5 7.90 -9.10 14.91
CA SER A 5 8.30 -8.54 13.61
C SER A 5 7.38 -8.97 12.45
N GLY A 6 6.88 -10.21 12.46
CA GLY A 6 5.97 -10.75 11.45
C GLY A 6 4.61 -10.06 11.40
N GLU A 7 4.08 -9.64 12.56
CA GLU A 7 2.77 -8.98 12.70
C GLU A 7 2.83 -7.57 12.09
N LYS A 8 3.91 -6.84 12.39
CA LYS A 8 4.19 -5.51 11.83
C LYS A 8 4.34 -5.51 10.31
N LEU A 9 4.75 -6.63 9.71
CA LEU A 9 4.86 -6.73 8.25
C LEU A 9 3.49 -6.83 7.57
N LEU A 10 2.58 -7.62 8.13
CA LEU A 10 1.21 -7.72 7.60
C LEU A 10 0.46 -6.40 7.77
N GLU A 11 0.60 -5.76 8.93
CA GLU A 11 0.02 -4.43 9.18
C GLU A 11 0.50 -3.42 8.13
N ARG A 12 1.80 -3.36 7.86
CA ARG A 12 2.37 -2.49 6.80
C ARG A 12 1.87 -2.85 5.41
N GLN A 13 1.67 -4.13 5.11
CA GLN A 13 1.16 -4.59 3.81
C GLN A 13 -0.33 -4.32 3.61
N LEU A 14 -1.11 -4.15 4.67
CA LEU A 14 -2.55 -3.89 4.58
C LEU A 14 -2.89 -2.42 4.83
N ALA A 15 -1.98 -1.67 5.45
CA ALA A 15 -2.08 -0.23 5.57
C ALA A 15 -2.04 0.47 4.21
N LEU A 16 -2.64 1.66 4.17
CA LEU A 16 -2.73 2.53 3.00
C LEU A 16 -1.36 2.79 2.35
N ASP A 17 -0.30 2.82 3.16
CA ASP A 17 1.08 3.02 2.70
C ASP A 17 1.55 1.99 1.66
N SER A 18 0.93 0.82 1.60
CA SER A 18 1.21 -0.24 0.61
C SER A 18 0.32 -0.19 -0.62
N VAL A 19 -0.72 0.65 -0.62
CA VAL A 19 -1.65 0.81 -1.75
C VAL A 19 -0.97 1.56 -2.91
N PHE A 20 0.04 2.38 -2.61
CA PHE A 20 0.60 3.35 -3.56
C PHE A 20 2.04 3.09 -4.00
N ASN A 21 2.62 1.96 -3.61
CA ASN A 21 3.90 1.53 -4.17
C ASN A 21 3.63 0.77 -5.47
N SER A 22 3.70 1.49 -6.59
CA SER A 22 3.68 0.94 -7.95
C SER A 22 4.96 0.12 -8.19
N GLY A 23 4.90 -1.17 -7.85
CA GLY A 23 5.96 -2.14 -8.16
C GLY A 23 5.65 -3.00 -9.38
N ASP A 24 4.72 -2.57 -10.24
CA ASP A 24 4.02 -3.49 -11.14
C ASP A 24 4.27 -3.31 -12.64
N LEU A 25 5.22 -2.45 -13.03
CA LEU A 25 5.77 -2.39 -14.39
C LEU A 25 7.23 -2.88 -14.36
N GLU A 26 7.49 -4.04 -14.98
CA GLU A 26 8.80 -4.74 -14.99
C GLU A 26 9.95 -3.94 -15.66
N SER A 27 9.66 -2.76 -16.20
CA SER A 27 10.60 -1.90 -16.94
C SER A 27 10.74 -0.47 -16.36
N LEU A 28 10.07 -0.16 -15.24
CA LEU A 28 10.20 1.13 -14.59
C LEU A 28 11.33 1.10 -13.56
N GLU A 29 12.34 1.95 -13.74
CA GLU A 29 13.24 2.29 -12.63
C GLU A 29 12.49 3.24 -11.71
N SER A 30 12.21 2.80 -10.47
CA SER A 30 11.49 3.61 -9.49
C SER A 30 12.34 3.95 -8.28
N GLN A 31 12.16 5.18 -7.80
CA GLN A 31 12.75 5.69 -6.57
C GLN A 31 11.62 6.18 -5.68
N THR A 32 11.57 5.66 -4.45
CA THR A 32 10.59 6.10 -3.46
C THR A 32 11.32 6.51 -2.19
N VAL A 33 11.05 7.72 -1.72
CA VAL A 33 11.49 8.22 -0.42
C VAL A 33 10.26 8.41 0.45
N ARG A 34 10.30 7.85 1.65
CA ARG A 34 9.28 8.06 2.67
C ARG A 34 9.94 8.57 3.94
N SER A 35 9.37 9.62 4.50
CA SER A 35 9.73 10.17 5.80
C SER A 35 8.48 10.33 6.64
N GLU A 36 8.60 10.23 7.96
CA GLU A 36 7.48 10.40 8.88
C GLU A 36 7.98 11.09 10.14
N LEU A 37 7.32 12.18 10.51
CA LEU A 37 7.61 12.93 11.75
C LEU A 37 6.35 12.92 12.60
N GLY A 38 6.49 12.62 13.90
CA GLY A 38 5.33 12.53 14.77
C GLY A 38 5.67 12.52 16.25
N VAL A 39 4.61 12.61 17.05
CA VAL A 39 4.65 12.53 18.51
C VAL A 39 3.79 11.37 18.97
N ALA A 40 4.25 10.66 19.99
CA ALA A 40 3.50 9.60 20.65
C ALA A 40 3.34 9.96 22.14
N LEU A 41 2.10 9.85 22.64
CA LEU A 41 1.71 10.17 24.00
C LEU A 41 0.85 9.03 24.54
N GLY A 42 1.49 8.11 25.28
CA GLY A 42 0.83 6.90 25.76
C GLY A 42 0.34 6.03 24.60
N ASP A 43 -0.96 5.77 24.57
CA ASP A 43 -1.62 4.95 23.56
C ASP A 43 -1.90 5.71 22.24
N GLU A 44 -1.68 7.02 22.23
CA GLU A 44 -1.92 7.89 21.08
C GLU A 44 -0.64 8.19 20.31
N ALA A 45 -0.73 8.28 18.99
CA ALA A 45 0.32 8.85 18.16
C ALA A 45 -0.27 9.65 17.00
N ILE A 46 0.33 10.82 16.73
CA ILE A 46 0.02 11.65 15.56
C ILE A 46 1.31 11.81 14.77
N SER A 47 1.25 11.59 13.47
CA SER A 47 2.39 11.77 12.57
C SER A 47 1.98 12.37 11.23
N VAL A 48 2.97 13.00 10.59
CA VAL A 48 2.90 13.59 9.27
C VAL A 48 3.86 12.80 8.39
N PRO A 49 3.35 11.82 7.62
CA PRO A 49 4.16 11.16 6.62
C PRO A 49 4.29 12.04 5.37
N VAL A 50 5.49 12.05 4.79
CA VAL A 50 5.84 12.69 3.53
C VAL A 50 6.38 11.62 2.59
N TYR A 51 5.90 11.61 1.36
CA TYR A 51 6.28 10.63 0.35
C TYR A 51 6.68 11.36 -0.92
N TYR A 52 7.79 10.93 -1.48
CA TYR A 52 8.22 11.25 -2.81
C TYR A 52 8.36 9.95 -3.59
N SER A 53 7.76 9.86 -4.76
CA SER A 53 8.08 8.78 -5.69
C SER A 53 8.33 9.32 -7.09
N ARG A 54 9.22 8.63 -7.79
CA ARG A 54 9.58 8.88 -9.17
C ARG A 54 9.71 7.55 -9.88
N ALA A 55 9.15 7.44 -11.07
CA ALA A 55 9.38 6.29 -11.94
C ALA A 55 9.76 6.78 -13.33
N ASN A 56 10.80 6.18 -13.89
CA ASN A 56 11.33 6.48 -15.22
C ASN A 56 11.03 5.32 -16.16
N TYR A 57 10.56 5.63 -17.38
CA TYR A 57 10.38 4.67 -18.46
C TYR A 57 11.30 5.06 -19.62
N GLN A 58 12.14 4.11 -20.06
CA GLN A 58 13.18 4.36 -21.06
C GLN A 58 14.06 5.57 -20.70
N ASN A 59 13.95 6.68 -21.44
CA ASN A 59 14.75 7.90 -21.26
C ASN A 59 13.95 9.08 -20.67
N GLY A 60 12.72 8.85 -20.18
CA GLY A 60 11.82 9.90 -19.69
C GLY A 60 11.23 9.62 -18.31
N GLU A 61 10.82 10.69 -17.62
CA GLU A 61 10.07 10.60 -16.37
C GLU A 61 8.62 10.18 -16.68
N ALA A 62 8.27 8.94 -16.32
CA ALA A 62 6.92 8.41 -16.54
C ALA A 62 5.95 8.85 -15.43
N GLN A 63 6.47 8.99 -14.22
CA GLN A 63 5.68 9.35 -13.05
C GLN A 63 6.53 10.12 -12.05
N LYS A 64 5.94 11.17 -11.48
CA LYS A 64 6.45 11.84 -10.28
C LYS A 64 5.29 12.13 -9.34
N LEU A 65 5.47 11.88 -8.05
CA LEU A 65 4.48 12.14 -7.03
C LEU A 65 5.14 12.72 -5.78
N ASP A 66 4.69 13.90 -5.39
CA ASP A 66 4.96 14.53 -4.11
C ASP A 66 3.69 14.44 -3.27
N SER A 67 3.76 13.85 -2.07
CA SER A 67 2.59 13.74 -1.20
C SER A 67 2.94 13.88 0.27
N PHE A 68 1.96 14.34 1.04
CA PHE A 68 2.02 14.38 2.50
C PHE A 68 0.70 13.91 3.08
N GLY A 69 0.70 13.53 4.34
CA GLY A 69 -0.50 13.10 5.01
C GLY A 69 -0.56 13.51 6.48
N LEU A 70 -1.69 13.18 7.08
CA LEU A 70 -1.89 13.17 8.52
C LEU A 70 -2.28 11.75 8.90
N LYS A 71 -1.63 11.23 9.94
CA LYS A 71 -1.87 9.91 10.49
C LYS A 71 -2.10 10.03 11.98
N TRP A 72 -3.15 9.40 12.45
CA TRP A 72 -3.44 9.22 13.86
C TRP A 72 -3.54 7.74 14.17
N ARG A 73 -3.00 7.31 15.30
CA ARG A 73 -3.05 5.94 15.77
C ARG A 73 -3.42 5.90 17.25
N HIS A 74 -4.35 5.03 17.59
CA HIS A 74 -4.70 4.68 18.95
C HIS A 74 -4.40 3.20 19.22
N SER A 75 -3.73 2.90 20.33
CA SER A 75 -3.42 1.55 20.78
C SER A 75 -4.38 1.12 21.87
N PHE A 76 -5.05 -0.02 21.72
CA PHE A 76 -5.91 -0.60 22.75
C PHE A 76 -5.12 -1.58 23.64
N GLY A 77 -3.90 -1.20 24.04
CA GLY A 77 -2.97 -2.08 24.75
C GLY A 77 -2.64 -3.35 23.95
N ASP A 78 -2.80 -4.52 24.56
CA ASP A 78 -2.52 -5.82 23.93
C ASP A 78 -3.67 -6.33 23.04
N ILE A 79 -4.81 -5.62 22.99
CA ILE A 79 -5.98 -6.03 22.19
C ILE A 79 -5.78 -5.68 20.72
N GLY A 80 -5.12 -4.56 20.41
CA GLY A 80 -5.01 -4.09 19.03
C GLY A 80 -4.72 -2.62 18.87
N SER A 81 -4.97 -2.10 17.67
CA SER A 81 -4.86 -0.68 17.36
C SER A 81 -5.83 -0.25 16.26
N LEU A 82 -6.10 1.06 16.23
CA LEU A 82 -6.82 1.75 15.17
C LEU A 82 -5.93 2.83 14.58
N VAL A 83 -5.93 2.97 13.26
CA VAL A 83 -5.21 4.01 12.53
C VAL A 83 -6.18 4.72 11.60
N LEU A 84 -6.19 6.04 11.68
CA LEU A 84 -6.84 6.93 10.73
C LEU A 84 -5.76 7.66 9.94
N GLN A 85 -5.92 7.74 8.62
CA GLN A 85 -4.94 8.41 7.77
C GLN A 85 -5.66 9.17 6.66
N ALA A 86 -5.14 10.36 6.35
CA ALA A 86 -5.48 11.11 5.16
C ALA A 86 -4.19 11.53 4.46
N ARG A 87 -4.20 11.54 3.13
CA ARG A 87 -3.05 11.89 2.29
C ARG A 87 -3.50 12.78 1.15
N TYR A 88 -2.69 13.76 0.82
CA TYR A 88 -2.80 14.56 -0.38
C TYR A 88 -1.52 14.44 -1.19
N GLY A 89 -1.64 14.23 -2.50
CA GLY A 89 -0.53 14.14 -3.42
C GLY A 89 -0.75 14.96 -4.68
N LYS A 90 0.34 15.40 -5.29
CA LYS A 90 0.39 16.01 -6.62
C LYS A 90 1.52 15.40 -7.42
N GLY A 91 1.31 15.27 -8.72
CA GLY A 91 2.27 14.61 -9.56
C GLY A 91 2.06 14.85 -11.04
N ALA A 92 3.11 14.63 -11.81
CA ALA A 92 3.06 14.55 -13.26
C ALA A 92 3.06 13.09 -13.69
N TYR A 93 2.24 12.78 -14.69
CA TYR A 93 2.05 11.42 -15.19
C TYR A 93 2.10 11.42 -16.72
N LEU A 94 2.86 10.50 -17.28
CA LEU A 94 2.94 10.30 -18.72
C LEU A 94 1.73 9.48 -19.19
N GLN A 95 0.98 10.00 -20.15
CA GLN A 95 -0.10 9.27 -20.81
C GLN A 95 0.41 8.38 -21.95
N SER A 96 -0.47 7.55 -22.49
CA SER A 96 -0.19 6.68 -23.64
C SER A 96 0.16 7.45 -24.93
N ASP A 97 -0.18 8.74 -25.00
CA ASP A 97 0.19 9.66 -26.08
C ASP A 97 1.50 10.42 -25.81
N GLU A 98 2.26 9.99 -24.80
CA GLU A 98 3.51 10.62 -24.34
C GLU A 98 3.36 12.06 -23.83
N THR A 99 2.12 12.52 -23.57
CA THR A 99 1.90 13.82 -22.93
C THR A 99 1.97 13.70 -21.41
N ALA A 100 2.74 14.57 -20.78
CA ALA A 100 2.76 14.68 -19.32
C ALA A 100 1.57 15.52 -18.86
N LYS A 101 0.76 14.96 -17.95
CA LYS A 101 -0.35 15.67 -17.32
C LYS A 101 -0.18 15.75 -15.82
N ASP A 102 -0.46 16.93 -15.29
CA ASP A 102 -0.50 17.16 -13.86
C ASP A 102 -1.82 16.68 -13.27
N ALA A 103 -1.72 15.88 -12.22
CA ALA A 103 -2.85 15.43 -11.44
C ALA A 103 -2.62 15.65 -9.96
N ALA A 104 -3.71 15.64 -9.22
CA ALA A 104 -3.73 15.65 -7.77
C ALA A 104 -4.58 14.49 -7.28
N ASN A 105 -4.21 13.95 -6.12
CA ASN A 105 -4.97 12.91 -5.46
C ASN A 105 -5.16 13.19 -3.98
N THR A 106 -6.27 12.72 -3.44
CA THR A 106 -6.59 12.73 -2.01
C THR A 106 -7.03 11.35 -1.62
N VAL A 107 -6.53 10.79 -0.52
CA VAL A 107 -7.00 9.50 -0.01
C VAL A 107 -7.18 9.55 1.50
N ALA A 108 -8.25 8.94 1.99
CA ALA A 108 -8.47 8.69 3.40
C ALA A 108 -8.62 7.19 3.65
N SER A 109 -8.17 6.73 4.81
CA SER A 109 -8.29 5.34 5.21
C SER A 109 -8.49 5.17 6.70
N VAL A 110 -9.14 4.06 7.04
CA VAL A 110 -9.23 3.53 8.39
C VAL A 110 -8.66 2.12 8.36
N SER A 111 -7.75 1.81 9.27
CA SER A 111 -7.26 0.44 9.45
C SER A 111 -7.28 0.05 10.92
N TRP A 112 -7.57 -1.21 11.17
CA TRP A 112 -7.59 -1.78 12.50
C TRP A 112 -6.75 -3.06 12.52
N THR A 113 -6.15 -3.32 13.66
CA THR A 113 -5.45 -4.57 13.96
C THR A 113 -5.95 -5.09 15.28
N SER A 114 -6.27 -6.38 15.34
CA SER A 114 -6.68 -7.09 16.55
C SER A 114 -5.72 -8.25 16.77
N GLY A 115 -5.13 -8.32 17.96
CA GLY A 115 -4.21 -9.38 18.37
C GLY A 115 -4.90 -10.41 19.27
N PHE A 116 -4.52 -11.66 19.11
CA PHE A 116 -4.83 -12.80 19.97
C PHE A 116 -3.50 -13.48 20.34
N GLU A 117 -3.48 -14.36 21.35
CA GLU A 117 -2.22 -14.94 21.87
C GLU A 117 -1.29 -15.52 20.79
N GLN A 118 -1.86 -16.16 19.76
CA GLN A 118 -1.11 -16.81 18.69
C GLN A 118 -1.58 -16.42 17.28
N SER A 119 -2.43 -15.40 17.16
CA SER A 119 -2.96 -14.99 15.86
C SER A 119 -3.35 -13.53 15.89
N GLY A 120 -3.63 -12.97 14.72
CA GLY A 120 -4.15 -11.62 14.64
C GLY A 120 -4.80 -11.37 13.30
N VAL A 121 -5.67 -10.37 13.28
CA VAL A 121 -6.38 -9.94 12.08
C VAL A 121 -6.15 -8.45 11.90
N THR A 122 -5.83 -8.06 10.68
CA THR A 122 -5.74 -6.66 10.29
C THR A 122 -6.69 -6.41 9.13
N GLY A 123 -7.40 -5.30 9.18
CA GLY A 123 -8.25 -4.85 8.09
C GLY A 123 -8.06 -3.37 7.81
N SER A 124 -8.39 -2.96 6.60
CA SER A 124 -8.39 -1.56 6.18
C SER A 124 -9.46 -1.31 5.14
N VAL A 125 -9.99 -0.09 5.15
CA VAL A 125 -10.83 0.48 4.09
C VAL A 125 -10.27 1.82 3.70
N TYR A 126 -10.37 2.17 2.43
CA TYR A 126 -9.92 3.46 1.92
C TYR A 126 -10.82 3.97 0.80
N VAL A 127 -10.85 5.30 0.70
CA VAL A 127 -11.50 6.04 -0.37
C VAL A 127 -10.57 7.15 -0.82
N GLY A 128 -10.44 7.33 -2.13
CA GLY A 128 -9.61 8.35 -2.71
C GLY A 128 -10.21 8.96 -3.95
N ASP A 129 -9.77 10.18 -4.26
CA ASP A 129 -10.10 10.89 -5.49
C ASP A 129 -8.80 11.21 -6.23
N GLU A 130 -8.86 11.15 -7.56
CA GLU A 130 -7.86 11.63 -8.50
C GLU A 130 -8.50 12.65 -9.44
N ARG A 131 -7.77 13.71 -9.79
CA ARG A 131 -8.23 14.73 -10.73
C ARG A 131 -7.07 15.35 -11.48
N TYR A 132 -7.28 15.68 -12.75
CA TYR A 132 -6.36 16.55 -13.50
C TYR A 132 -6.37 17.97 -12.91
N GLN A 133 -5.24 18.65 -12.97
CA GLN A 133 -5.15 20.05 -12.53
C GLN A 133 -5.65 21.03 -13.61
N GLN A 134 -5.65 20.64 -14.88
CA GLN A 134 -6.16 21.46 -15.98
C GLN A 134 -7.69 21.51 -15.94
N LEU A 135 -8.26 22.73 -15.94
CA LEU A 135 -9.70 22.98 -15.79
C LEU A 135 -10.56 22.27 -16.85
N GLU A 136 -10.08 22.18 -18.08
CA GLU A 136 -10.79 21.52 -19.19
C GLU A 136 -10.95 20.00 -19.00
N LEU A 137 -10.11 19.40 -18.14
CA LEU A 137 -10.11 17.97 -17.83
C LEU A 137 -10.53 17.69 -16.38
N ALA A 138 -10.87 18.72 -15.60
CA ALA A 138 -11.21 18.59 -14.19
C ALA A 138 -12.54 17.85 -13.95
N GLU A 139 -13.42 17.79 -14.95
CA GLU A 139 -14.65 16.99 -14.93
C GLU A 139 -14.36 15.48 -14.97
N SER A 140 -13.16 15.08 -15.41
CA SER A 140 -12.68 13.71 -15.35
C SER A 140 -12.06 13.44 -13.98
N ALA A 141 -12.85 13.50 -12.91
CA ALA A 141 -12.40 13.04 -11.59
C ALA A 141 -12.68 11.53 -11.45
N ARG A 142 -11.72 10.79 -10.91
CA ARG A 142 -11.85 9.37 -10.60
C ARG A 142 -11.94 9.19 -9.11
N ARG A 143 -12.90 8.40 -8.66
CA ARG A 143 -12.97 7.94 -7.27
C ARG A 143 -12.59 6.47 -7.18
N VAL A 144 -11.72 6.19 -6.23
CA VAL A 144 -11.19 4.85 -5.93
C VAL A 144 -11.67 4.45 -4.54
N TYR A 145 -12.13 3.22 -4.43
CA TYR A 145 -12.49 2.61 -3.15
C TYR A 145 -11.82 1.25 -3.04
N GLY A 146 -11.46 0.87 -1.84
CA GLY A 146 -10.97 -0.48 -1.62
C GLY A 146 -10.95 -0.88 -0.16
N PHE A 147 -10.71 -2.15 0.03
CA PHE A 147 -10.48 -2.72 1.34
C PHE A 147 -9.38 -3.77 1.26
N ALA A 148 -8.75 -4.02 2.39
CA ALA A 148 -7.87 -5.16 2.57
C ALA A 148 -8.14 -5.81 3.92
N VAL A 149 -8.00 -7.13 3.98
CA VAL A 149 -8.11 -7.89 5.23
C VAL A 149 -7.11 -9.02 5.19
N GLY A 150 -6.47 -9.30 6.31
CA GLY A 150 -5.57 -10.42 6.42
C GLY A 150 -5.44 -10.92 7.83
N GLY A 151 -5.09 -12.19 7.93
CA GLY A 151 -4.84 -12.87 9.19
C GLY A 151 -3.41 -13.41 9.22
N HIS A 152 -2.86 -13.50 10.41
CA HIS A 152 -1.61 -14.19 10.67
C HIS A 152 -1.75 -15.15 11.84
N TRP A 153 -0.86 -16.14 11.89
CA TRP A 153 -0.73 -17.07 12.99
C TRP A 153 0.73 -17.19 13.38
N ASN A 154 1.02 -17.22 14.67
CA ASN A 154 2.35 -17.47 15.20
C ASN A 154 2.50 -18.98 15.43
N VAL A 155 3.14 -19.65 14.48
CA VAL A 155 3.51 -21.07 14.57
C VAL A 155 4.90 -21.15 15.19
N ALA A 156 5.04 -21.82 16.33
CA ALA A 156 6.26 -21.75 17.13
C ALA A 156 6.65 -20.29 17.46
N SER A 157 7.87 -20.08 17.96
CA SER A 157 8.33 -18.75 18.38
C SER A 157 8.68 -17.81 17.22
N ASP A 158 8.99 -18.37 16.05
CA ASP A 158 9.72 -17.72 14.95
C ASP A 158 9.07 -17.84 13.56
N HIS A 159 7.96 -18.59 13.42
CA HIS A 159 7.24 -18.70 12.15
C HIS A 159 5.89 -17.98 12.21
N THR A 160 5.61 -17.16 11.19
CA THR A 160 4.35 -16.42 11.08
C THR A 160 3.77 -16.58 9.68
N PRO A 161 3.03 -17.67 9.39
CA PRO A 161 2.19 -17.74 8.21
C PRO A 161 1.11 -16.67 8.23
N TYR A 162 0.72 -16.20 7.04
CA TYR A 162 -0.32 -15.21 6.86
C TYR A 162 -1.06 -15.40 5.53
N VAL A 163 -2.28 -14.90 5.49
CA VAL A 163 -3.08 -14.77 4.27
C VAL A 163 -3.73 -13.40 4.24
N SER A 164 -3.94 -12.85 3.05
CA SER A 164 -4.67 -11.61 2.88
C SER A 164 -5.47 -11.56 1.58
N LEU A 165 -6.54 -10.80 1.63
CA LEU A 165 -7.38 -10.42 0.51
C LEU A 165 -7.38 -8.90 0.40
N ARG A 166 -7.22 -8.39 -0.82
CA ARG A 166 -7.42 -6.99 -1.16
C ARG A 166 -8.37 -6.89 -2.33
N TYR A 167 -9.24 -5.90 -2.28
CA TYR A 167 -10.12 -5.54 -3.37
C TYR A 167 -10.07 -4.02 -3.57
N GLN A 168 -10.12 -3.59 -4.82
CA GLN A 168 -10.25 -2.19 -5.20
C GLN A 168 -11.20 -2.08 -6.39
N THR A 169 -11.94 -0.98 -6.46
CA THR A 169 -12.70 -0.56 -7.63
C THR A 169 -12.61 0.95 -7.82
N SER A 170 -12.72 1.40 -9.06
CA SER A 170 -12.93 2.80 -9.43
C SER A 170 -14.20 2.98 -10.26
N ASP A 171 -14.70 4.23 -10.31
CA ASP A 171 -15.78 4.62 -11.21
C ASP A 171 -15.29 4.97 -12.63
N GLN A 172 -14.06 5.49 -12.74
CA GLN A 172 -13.41 5.92 -13.98
C GLN A 172 -12.04 5.25 -14.19
N GLN A 173 -11.51 5.39 -15.41
CA GLN A 173 -10.15 4.97 -15.78
C GLN A 173 -9.08 5.66 -14.94
N PRO A 174 -7.87 5.06 -14.80
CA PRO A 174 -6.77 5.68 -14.06
C PRO A 174 -6.36 7.00 -14.71
N ILE A 175 -6.23 8.04 -13.90
CA ILE A 175 -5.82 9.39 -14.34
C ILE A 175 -4.42 9.69 -13.84
N ALA A 176 -4.22 9.37 -12.56
CA ALA A 176 -2.98 9.56 -11.83
C ALA A 176 -2.61 8.22 -11.22
N GLY A 177 -1.33 7.88 -11.20
CA GLY A 177 -0.76 6.67 -10.56
C GLY A 177 -0.92 6.61 -9.03
N LEU A 178 -2.10 6.97 -8.51
CA LEU A 178 -2.60 6.48 -7.22
C LEU A 178 -2.74 4.96 -7.30
N THR A 179 -3.23 4.42 -8.42
CA THR A 179 -3.34 2.98 -8.66
C THR A 179 -3.52 2.74 -10.16
N ASP A 180 -2.74 1.81 -10.70
CA ASP A 180 -2.76 1.45 -12.12
C ASP A 180 -3.97 0.57 -12.49
N TYR A 181 -4.74 0.15 -11.48
CA TYR A 181 -5.85 -0.80 -11.64
C TYR A 181 -7.19 -0.11 -11.46
N ASP A 182 -8.15 -0.41 -12.32
CA ASP A 182 -9.55 0.02 -12.15
C ASP A 182 -10.28 -0.86 -11.17
N ARG A 183 -10.23 -2.18 -11.39
CA ARG A 183 -10.86 -3.14 -10.52
C ARG A 183 -10.00 -4.38 -10.43
N TYR A 184 -9.43 -4.60 -9.25
CA TYR A 184 -8.66 -5.80 -9.02
C TYR A 184 -8.99 -6.44 -7.68
N THR A 185 -8.78 -7.75 -7.65
CA THR A 185 -8.75 -8.56 -6.44
C THR A 185 -7.36 -9.18 -6.33
N ARG A 186 -6.73 -9.05 -5.16
CA ARG A 186 -5.45 -9.69 -4.87
C ARG A 186 -5.58 -10.60 -3.67
N ILE A 187 -5.18 -11.85 -3.85
CA ILE A 187 -5.06 -12.84 -2.78
C ILE A 187 -3.59 -13.11 -2.57
N SER A 188 -3.15 -13.03 -1.32
CA SER A 188 -1.77 -13.31 -0.93
C SER A 188 -1.76 -14.38 0.15
N ALA A 189 -0.80 -15.30 0.05
CA ALA A 189 -0.46 -16.24 1.11
C ALA A 189 1.05 -16.24 1.27
N GLY A 190 1.53 -16.16 2.49
CA GLY A 190 2.96 -16.13 2.73
C GLY A 190 3.36 -16.59 4.11
N TRP A 191 4.67 -16.60 4.29
CA TRP A 191 5.31 -17.13 5.48
C TRP A 191 6.48 -16.23 5.86
N ASN A 192 6.41 -15.63 7.03
CA ASN A 192 7.53 -14.90 7.62
C ASN A 192 8.28 -15.83 8.59
N TRP A 193 9.61 -15.85 8.52
CA TRP A 193 10.46 -16.65 9.39
C TRP A 193 11.57 -15.79 10.00
N GLN A 194 11.60 -15.72 11.33
CA GLN A 194 12.63 -15.03 12.10
C GLN A 194 13.79 -15.98 12.41
N VAL A 195 14.66 -16.21 11.41
CA VAL A 195 15.81 -17.13 11.53
C VAL A 195 16.69 -16.82 12.73
N LYS A 196 16.96 -15.52 12.97
CA LYS A 196 17.66 -14.98 14.14
C LYS A 196 17.10 -13.61 14.46
N SER A 197 17.37 -13.05 15.63
CA SER A 197 16.87 -11.72 16.04
C SER A 197 17.09 -10.57 15.03
N ASN A 198 18.10 -10.67 14.16
CA ASN A 198 18.43 -9.68 13.13
C ASN A 198 18.29 -10.20 11.68
N TRP A 199 17.79 -11.43 11.49
CA TRP A 199 17.58 -12.04 10.18
C TRP A 199 16.13 -12.48 10.03
N GLN A 200 15.50 -11.99 8.97
CA GLN A 200 14.14 -12.37 8.62
C GLN A 200 14.08 -12.83 7.17
N VAL A 201 13.41 -13.95 6.92
CA VAL A 201 13.14 -14.49 5.60
C VAL A 201 11.63 -14.47 5.38
N ARG A 202 11.21 -14.19 4.16
CA ARG A 202 9.80 -14.23 3.74
C ARG A 202 9.66 -14.91 2.40
N ALA A 203 8.68 -15.81 2.32
CA ALA A 203 8.19 -16.39 1.08
C ALA A 203 6.72 -15.99 0.90
N GLU A 204 6.33 -15.54 -0.29
CA GLU A 204 4.96 -15.12 -0.58
C GLU A 204 4.53 -15.58 -1.98
N ALA A 205 3.29 -16.04 -2.08
CA ALA A 205 2.57 -16.22 -3.33
C ALA A 205 1.44 -15.18 -3.41
N ASN A 206 1.34 -14.50 -4.55
CA ASN A 206 0.32 -13.50 -4.84
C ASN A 206 -0.42 -13.89 -6.11
N PHE A 207 -1.74 -13.91 -6.06
CA PHE A 207 -2.62 -14.00 -7.21
C PHE A 207 -3.37 -12.68 -7.34
N THR A 208 -3.25 -12.02 -8.49
CA THR A 208 -4.00 -10.80 -8.81
C THR A 208 -4.90 -11.09 -10.00
N TYR A 209 -6.20 -10.90 -9.79
CA TYR A 209 -7.23 -10.89 -10.83
C TYR A 209 -7.60 -9.43 -11.12
N ASP A 210 -7.53 -9.03 -12.37
CA ASP A 210 -7.85 -7.67 -12.84
C ASP A 210 -8.96 -7.76 -13.88
N GLU A 211 -10.11 -7.15 -13.59
CA GLU A 211 -11.27 -7.22 -14.49
C GLU A 211 -11.13 -6.10 -15.54
N PRO A 212 -10.89 -6.42 -16.82
CA PRO A 212 -10.71 -5.40 -17.83
C PRO A 212 -12.05 -4.69 -18.08
N ARG A 213 -12.12 -3.38 -17.81
CA ARG A 213 -13.18 -2.54 -18.40
C ARG A 213 -12.85 -2.18 -19.84
N TRP A 214 -11.60 -1.78 -20.13
CA TRP A 214 -11.14 -1.43 -21.49
C TRP A 214 -9.66 -1.72 -21.78
N ASN A 215 -8.94 -2.45 -20.91
CA ASN A 215 -7.52 -2.72 -21.11
C ASN A 215 -7.32 -4.01 -21.94
N LEU A 216 -6.68 -3.90 -23.11
CA LEU A 216 -6.32 -5.02 -24.00
C LEU A 216 -5.25 -5.96 -23.38
N LEU A 217 -4.79 -5.65 -22.16
CA LEU A 217 -3.76 -6.36 -21.43
C LEU A 217 -4.28 -6.90 -20.09
N SER A 218 -5.46 -7.54 -20.09
CA SER A 218 -5.91 -8.32 -18.91
C SER A 218 -4.90 -9.41 -18.63
N THR A 219 -4.15 -9.29 -17.53
CA THR A 219 -3.14 -10.29 -17.17
C THR A 219 -3.42 -10.76 -15.75
N ASP A 220 -4.17 -11.86 -15.64
CA ASP A 220 -4.18 -12.66 -14.42
C ASP A 220 -2.74 -12.98 -14.07
N ARG A 221 -2.33 -12.58 -12.86
CA ARG A 221 -0.91 -12.62 -12.50
C ARG A 221 -0.69 -13.40 -11.23
N THR A 222 0.10 -14.46 -11.35
CA THR A 222 0.67 -15.18 -10.21
C THR A 222 2.12 -14.76 -10.04
N ARG A 223 2.48 -14.27 -8.84
CA ARG A 223 3.85 -13.88 -8.50
C ARG A 223 4.29 -14.63 -7.25
N PHE A 224 5.47 -15.25 -7.32
CA PHE A 224 6.16 -15.81 -6.16
C PHE A 224 7.32 -14.89 -5.79
N GLN A 225 7.41 -14.51 -4.52
CA GLN A 225 8.45 -13.62 -4.03
C GLN A 225 9.15 -14.22 -2.82
N PHE A 226 10.48 -14.15 -2.85
CA PHE A 226 11.35 -14.48 -1.73
C PHE A 226 12.11 -13.22 -1.35
N SER A 227 12.11 -12.89 -0.07
CA SER A 227 12.83 -11.73 0.44
C SER A 227 13.56 -12.07 1.72
N THR A 228 14.72 -11.44 1.90
CA THR A 228 15.52 -11.54 3.12
C THR A 228 15.75 -10.12 3.62
N ARG A 229 15.58 -9.92 4.92
CA ARG A 229 15.85 -8.66 5.60
C ARG A 229 16.89 -8.90 6.69
N TYR A 230 17.87 -8.00 6.73
CA TYR A 230 18.88 -7.95 7.76
C TYR A 230 18.81 -6.60 8.48
N ASP A 231 18.67 -6.63 9.81
CA ASP A 231 18.65 -5.42 10.63
C ASP A 231 20.05 -5.20 11.24
N LEU A 232 20.70 -4.10 10.83
CA LEU A 232 21.98 -3.65 11.39
C LEU A 232 21.76 -3.11 12.82
N LYS A 233 22.67 -3.44 13.73
CA LYS A 233 22.72 -2.90 15.09
C LYS A 233 23.69 -1.74 15.18
#